data_AF-A0A651HA01-F1
#
_entry.id   AF-A0A651HA01-F1
#
_cell.length_a   1.000
_cell.length_b   1.000
_cell.length_c   1.000
_cell.angle_alpha   90.00
_cell.angle_beta   90.00
_cell.angle_gamma   90.00
#
_symmetry.space_group_name_H-M   'P 1'
#
loop_
_entity.id
_entity.type
_entity.pdbx_description
1 polymer ?
#
loop_
_entity_poly.entity_id
_entity_poly.type
_entity_poly.pdbx_seq_one_letter_code
_entity_poly.pdbx_strand_id
1 'polypeptide(L)'
;MIDLTPLDVRKKRGDFRKGMRGYDPQEVDAFLELVAERMDGLVRENLAFRDRCDALEERVASQDGRERAVQEALVTAQTLREEIQEQARREADLIRREAEEESRRLRDEVLAQAREADGEVRREVELRRQEIRELERMRARFFQAYRGLLEREMDALGVREEQAPLPDVDLDEVTRGRYGKRPSSNPPDSGSI
;
A
#
# COMPACT_ATOMS: atom_id res chain seq x y z
N MET A 1 -21.92 71.71 43.24
CA MET A 1 -22.71 72.69 42.47
C MET A 1 -24.06 72.75 43.17
N ILE A 2 -24.62 73.93 43.45
CA ILE A 2 -25.93 74.00 44.12
C ILE A 2 -26.96 73.58 43.07
N ASP A 3 -27.41 72.32 43.15
CA ASP A 3 -28.41 71.77 42.24
C ASP A 3 -29.78 72.33 42.65
N LEU A 4 -30.13 73.45 42.05
CA LEU A 4 -31.43 74.06 42.19
C LEU A 4 -32.45 73.13 41.51
N THR A 5 -33.37 72.55 42.29
CA THR A 5 -34.42 71.70 41.70
C THR A 5 -35.59 72.55 41.20
N PRO A 6 -36.39 72.06 40.25
CA PRO A 6 -37.64 72.71 39.84
C PRO A 6 -38.56 73.03 41.05
N LEU A 7 -38.57 72.15 42.05
CA LEU A 7 -39.28 72.34 43.32
C LEU A 7 -38.71 73.48 44.15
N ASP A 8 -37.39 73.66 44.17
CA ASP A 8 -36.74 74.75 44.91
C ASP A 8 -37.06 76.10 44.26
N VAL A 9 -37.15 76.17 42.93
CA VAL A 9 -37.58 77.36 42.19
C VAL A 9 -39.03 77.72 42.52
N ARG A 10 -39.94 76.73 42.52
CA ARG A 10 -41.36 76.95 42.91
C ARG A 10 -41.50 77.42 44.35
N LYS A 11 -40.73 76.85 45.28
CA LYS A 11 -40.73 77.28 46.71
C LYS A 11 -40.23 78.70 46.87
N LYS A 12 -39.29 79.15 46.03
CA LYS A 12 -38.69 80.48 46.15
C LYS A 12 -39.67 81.63 45.90
N ARG A 13 -40.75 81.38 45.16
CA ARG A 13 -41.85 82.33 44.85
C ARG A 13 -42.34 83.13 46.08
N GLY A 14 -42.41 82.52 47.27
CA GLY A 14 -42.87 83.16 48.50
C GLY A 14 -41.80 83.82 49.38
N ASP A 15 -40.51 83.58 49.10
CA ASP A 15 -39.40 83.88 50.02
C ASP A 15 -38.65 85.17 49.69
N PHE A 16 -39.10 85.93 48.68
CA PHE A 16 -38.47 87.19 48.29
C PHE A 16 -38.87 88.33 49.25
N ARG A 17 -37.87 89.03 49.78
CA ARG A 17 -38.10 90.22 50.62
C ARG A 17 -38.65 91.36 49.76
N LYS A 18 -39.71 92.03 50.22
CA LYS A 18 -40.29 93.21 49.56
C LYS A 18 -39.47 94.46 49.88
N GLY A 19 -39.03 95.18 48.86
CA GLY A 19 -38.31 96.45 48.98
C GLY A 19 -39.08 97.60 48.32
N MET A 20 -38.79 98.85 48.71
CA MET A 20 -39.54 100.05 48.28
C MET A 20 -39.44 100.37 46.77
N ARG A 21 -38.50 99.72 46.05
CA ARG A 21 -38.30 99.76 44.59
C ARG A 21 -37.82 98.38 44.09
N GLY A 22 -38.74 97.47 43.79
CA GLY A 22 -38.44 96.11 43.32
C GLY A 22 -39.25 95.72 42.09
N TYR A 23 -38.96 94.55 41.51
CA TYR A 23 -39.73 93.96 40.42
C TYR A 23 -41.18 93.67 40.84
N ASP A 24 -42.09 93.63 39.86
CA ASP A 24 -43.48 93.25 40.10
C ASP A 24 -43.54 91.77 40.57
N PRO A 25 -44.04 91.50 41.78
CA PRO A 25 -44.17 90.13 42.28
C PRO A 25 -44.97 89.21 41.35
N GLN A 26 -46.00 89.70 40.66
CA GLN A 26 -46.83 88.86 39.78
C GLN A 26 -46.08 88.42 38.51
N GLU A 27 -45.30 89.32 37.90
CA GLU A 27 -44.48 88.99 36.73
C GLU A 27 -43.34 88.03 37.09
N VAL A 28 -42.67 88.26 38.24
CA VAL A 28 -41.61 87.39 38.74
C VAL A 28 -42.16 86.00 39.05
N ASP A 29 -43.32 85.91 39.69
CA ASP A 29 -43.99 84.65 39.98
C ASP A 29 -44.31 83.85 38.71
N ALA A 30 -44.83 84.50 37.66
CA ALA A 30 -45.13 83.86 36.38
C ALA A 30 -43.85 83.38 35.68
N PHE A 31 -42.77 84.16 35.73
CA PHE A 31 -41.47 83.77 35.20
C PHE A 31 -40.89 82.57 35.96
N LEU A 32 -40.97 82.55 37.30
CA LEU A 32 -40.49 81.43 38.12
C LEU A 32 -41.25 80.13 37.82
N GLU A 33 -42.55 80.19 37.55
CA GLU A 33 -43.33 79.01 37.14
C GLU A 33 -42.86 78.48 35.77
N LEU A 34 -42.67 79.37 34.79
CA LEU A 34 -42.14 78.99 33.47
C LEU A 34 -40.73 78.38 33.58
N VAL A 35 -39.87 78.97 34.41
CA VAL A 35 -38.52 78.45 34.68
C VAL A 35 -38.59 77.06 35.31
N ALA A 36 -39.45 76.87 36.32
CA ALA A 36 -39.63 75.58 36.97
C ALA A 36 -40.14 74.52 35.97
N GLU A 37 -41.11 74.85 35.12
CA GLU A 37 -41.64 73.94 34.10
C GLU A 37 -40.56 73.55 33.06
N ARG A 38 -39.77 74.51 32.58
CA ARG A 38 -38.65 74.22 31.66
C ARG A 38 -37.56 73.39 32.33
N MET A 39 -37.26 73.64 33.61
CA MET A 39 -36.33 72.82 34.37
C MET A 39 -36.84 71.39 34.58
N ASP A 40 -38.13 71.20 34.89
CA ASP A 40 -38.76 69.87 34.97
C ASP A 40 -38.63 69.11 33.64
N GLY A 41 -38.84 69.79 32.51
CA GLY A 41 -38.63 69.23 31.17
C GLY A 41 -37.19 68.79 30.92
N LEU A 42 -36.23 69.65 31.24
CA LEU A 42 -34.79 69.35 31.10
C LEU A 42 -34.35 68.19 31.99
N VAL A 43 -34.86 68.08 33.22
CA VAL A 43 -34.56 66.97 34.12
C VAL A 43 -35.07 65.65 33.54
N ARG A 44 -36.29 65.63 32.98
CA ARG A 44 -36.85 64.43 32.34
C ARG A 44 -36.07 64.02 31.09
N GLU A 45 -35.73 64.98 30.24
CA GLU A 45 -34.89 64.71 29.06
C GLU A 45 -33.50 64.20 29.47
N ASN A 46 -32.90 64.78 30.50
CA ASN A 46 -31.59 64.34 30.99
C ASN A 46 -31.62 62.92 31.53
N LEU A 47 -32.66 62.55 32.30
CA LEU A 47 -32.88 61.17 32.75
C LEU A 47 -33.04 60.23 31.57
N ALA A 48 -33.90 60.56 30.60
CA ALA A 48 -34.11 59.74 29.41
C ALA A 48 -32.83 59.57 28.57
N PHE A 49 -32.01 60.61 28.47
CA PHE A 49 -30.71 60.52 27.79
C PHE A 49 -29.71 59.67 28.56
N ARG A 50 -29.67 59.77 29.90
CA ARG A 50 -28.81 58.92 30.74
C ARG A 50 -29.18 57.46 30.61
N ASP A 51 -30.47 57.12 30.74
CA ASP A 51 -30.95 55.74 30.57
C ASP A 51 -30.58 55.18 29.18
N ARG A 52 -30.65 56.02 28.14
CA ARG A 52 -30.25 55.64 26.78
C ARG A 52 -28.74 55.46 26.64
N CYS A 53 -27.94 56.30 27.28
CA CYS A 53 -26.48 56.13 27.32
C CYS A 53 -26.10 54.81 27.99
N ASP A 54 -26.66 54.53 29.17
CA ASP A 54 -26.39 53.30 29.91
C ASP A 54 -26.75 52.06 29.08
N ALA A 55 -27.91 52.07 28.41
CA ALA A 55 -28.33 50.97 27.54
C ALA A 55 -27.42 50.82 26.29
N LEU A 56 -26.89 51.91 25.75
CA LEU A 56 -25.95 51.86 24.62
C LEU A 56 -24.58 51.36 25.07
N GLU A 57 -24.10 51.78 26.24
CA GLU A 57 -22.85 51.31 26.84
C GLU A 57 -22.88 49.80 27.09
N GLU A 58 -23.98 49.27 27.63
CA GLU A 58 -24.15 47.82 27.82
C GLU A 58 -24.14 47.06 26.49
N ARG A 59 -24.78 47.60 25.45
CA ARG A 59 -24.75 47.01 24.10
C ARG A 59 -23.35 47.00 23.50
N VAL A 60 -22.60 48.09 23.65
CA VAL A 60 -21.21 48.17 23.17
C VAL A 60 -20.34 47.16 23.93
N ALA A 61 -20.45 47.09 25.25
CA ALA A 61 -19.73 46.10 26.04
C ALA A 61 -20.03 44.65 25.61
N SER A 62 -21.30 44.35 25.32
CA SER A 62 -21.68 43.04 24.78
C SER A 62 -21.10 42.78 23.39
N GLN A 63 -21.05 43.78 22.52
CA GLN A 63 -20.47 43.66 21.18
C GLN A 63 -18.96 43.46 21.25
N ASP A 64 -18.25 44.24 22.05
CA ASP A 64 -16.81 44.08 22.30
C ASP A 64 -16.47 42.69 22.83
N GLY A 65 -17.29 42.15 23.75
CA GLY A 65 -17.14 40.79 24.26
C GLY A 65 -17.29 39.73 23.16
N ARG A 66 -18.26 39.91 22.25
CA ARG A 66 -18.44 39.01 21.09
C ARG A 66 -17.30 39.11 20.10
N GLU A 67 -16.82 40.31 19.80
CA GLU A 67 -15.67 40.52 18.92
C GLU A 67 -14.41 39.84 19.44
N ARG A 68 -14.14 39.96 20.75
CA ARG A 68 -13.02 39.25 21.40
C ARG A 68 -13.16 37.75 21.28
N ALA A 69 -14.35 37.20 21.55
CA ALA A 69 -14.58 35.75 21.40
C ALA A 69 -14.38 35.27 19.96
N VAL A 70 -14.79 36.07 18.96
CA VAL A 70 -14.55 35.76 17.54
C VAL A 70 -13.06 35.82 17.20
N GLN A 71 -12.33 36.81 17.70
CA GLN A 71 -10.88 36.90 17.51
C GLN A 71 -10.14 35.72 18.14
N GLU A 72 -10.50 35.34 19.37
CA GLU A 72 -9.94 34.16 20.04
C GLU A 72 -10.25 32.87 19.26
N ALA A 73 -11.48 32.71 18.79
CA ALA A 73 -11.87 31.57 17.96
C ALA A 73 -11.09 31.52 16.64
N LEU A 74 -10.84 32.66 15.99
CA LEU A 74 -10.03 32.75 14.77
C LEU A 74 -8.58 32.35 15.02
N VAL A 75 -7.96 32.83 16.10
CA VAL A 75 -6.60 32.45 16.48
C VAL A 75 -6.55 30.95 16.77
N THR A 76 -7.49 30.42 17.54
CA THR A 76 -7.59 28.99 17.86
C THR A 76 -7.73 28.15 16.59
N ALA A 77 -8.59 28.57 15.65
CA ALA A 77 -8.76 27.88 14.38
C ALA A 77 -7.49 27.90 13.52
N GLN A 78 -6.71 28.99 13.55
CA GLN A 78 -5.42 29.08 12.85
C GLN A 78 -4.39 28.12 13.45
N THR A 79 -4.27 28.09 14.78
CA THR A 79 -3.38 27.16 15.50
C THR A 79 -3.76 25.72 15.22
N LEU A 80 -5.04 25.37 15.31
CA LEU A 80 -5.52 24.02 15.02
C LEU A 80 -5.23 23.61 13.57
N ARG A 81 -5.41 24.52 12.61
CA ARG A 81 -5.07 24.27 11.20
C ARG A 81 -3.58 23.96 11.05
N GLU A 82 -2.71 24.70 11.73
CA GLU A 82 -1.26 24.50 11.68
C GLU A 82 -0.87 23.15 12.31
N GLU A 83 -1.45 22.80 13.46
CA GLU A 83 -1.25 21.51 14.11
C GLU A 83 -1.68 20.33 13.21
N ILE A 84 -2.85 20.43 12.57
CA ILE A 84 -3.34 19.43 11.62
C ILE A 84 -2.39 19.30 10.43
N GLN A 85 -1.90 20.41 9.89
CA GLN A 85 -0.94 20.38 8.78
C GLN A 85 0.38 19.74 9.19
N GLU A 86 0.90 20.04 10.38
CA GLU A 86 2.12 19.44 10.89
C GLU A 86 1.95 17.93 11.15
N GLN A 87 0.83 17.53 11.75
CA GLN A 87 0.50 16.13 11.99
C GLN A 87 0.37 15.36 10.66
N ALA A 88 -0.37 15.89 9.69
CA ALA A 88 -0.52 15.27 8.37
C ALA A 88 0.82 15.13 7.63
N ARG A 89 1.72 16.11 7.75
CA ARG A 89 3.08 16.01 7.19
C ARG A 89 3.89 14.91 7.85
N ARG A 90 3.88 14.83 9.19
CA ARG A 90 4.57 13.77 9.95
C ARG A 90 4.05 12.39 9.59
N GLU A 91 2.74 12.24 9.48
CA GLU A 91 2.09 10.99 9.11
C GLU A 91 2.41 10.59 7.66
N ALA A 92 2.37 11.54 6.71
CA ALA A 92 2.78 11.29 5.34
C ALA A 92 4.25 10.86 5.22
N ASP A 93 5.16 11.50 5.98
CA ASP A 93 6.56 11.12 6.02
C ASP A 93 6.77 9.72 6.63
N LEU A 94 5.98 9.37 7.65
CA LEU A 94 6.01 8.03 8.25
C LEU A 94 5.54 6.97 7.25
N ILE A 95 4.39 7.18 6.61
CA ILE A 95 3.84 6.27 5.58
C ILE A 95 4.86 6.09 4.45
N ARG A 96 5.51 7.17 3.99
CA ARG A 96 6.54 7.07 2.95
C ARG A 96 7.71 6.20 3.40
N ARG A 97 8.21 6.39 4.62
CA ARG A 97 9.32 5.59 5.17
C ARG A 97 8.95 4.12 5.31
N GLU A 98 7.76 3.82 5.83
CA GLU A 98 7.27 2.45 5.96
C GLU A 98 7.14 1.77 4.60
N ALA A 99 6.56 2.45 3.61
CA ALA A 99 6.46 1.93 2.24
C ALA A 99 7.83 1.72 1.58
N GLU A 100 8.80 2.62 1.82
CA GLU A 100 10.17 2.45 1.34
C GLU A 100 10.87 1.25 1.98
N GLU A 101 10.72 1.05 3.29
CA GLU A 101 11.27 -0.10 4.01
C GLU A 101 10.63 -1.42 3.54
N GLU A 102 9.31 -1.46 3.42
CA GLU A 102 8.59 -2.63 2.92
C GLU A 102 9.00 -2.96 1.48
N SER A 103 9.09 -1.96 0.61
CA SER A 103 9.55 -2.16 -0.77
C SER A 103 10.98 -2.71 -0.83
N ARG A 104 11.88 -2.21 0.03
CA ARG A 104 13.25 -2.74 0.13
C ARG A 104 13.26 -4.19 0.59
N ARG A 105 12.52 -4.53 1.65
CA ARG A 105 12.41 -5.90 2.16
C ARG A 105 11.88 -6.86 1.09
N LEU A 106 10.81 -6.48 0.39
CA LEU A 106 10.24 -7.30 -0.69
C LEU A 106 11.23 -7.49 -1.85
N ARG A 107 11.97 -6.44 -2.23
CA ARG A 107 13.00 -6.55 -3.27
C ARG A 107 14.11 -7.50 -2.85
N ASP A 108 14.58 -7.40 -1.61
CA ASP A 108 15.65 -8.25 -1.09
C ASP A 108 15.20 -9.72 -1.04
N GLU A 109 13.95 -9.97 -0.62
CA GLU A 109 13.35 -11.30 -0.62
C GLU A 109 13.26 -11.89 -2.04
N VAL A 110 12.71 -11.13 -3.00
CA VAL A 110 12.61 -11.56 -4.40
C VAL A 110 13.99 -11.84 -5.01
N LEU A 111 14.99 -11.00 -4.70
CA LEU A 111 16.36 -11.21 -5.17
C LEU A 111 16.99 -12.46 -4.54
N ALA A 112 16.71 -12.75 -3.26
CA ALA A 112 17.18 -13.96 -2.61
C ALA A 112 16.57 -15.20 -3.26
N GLN A 113 15.25 -15.21 -3.48
CA GLN A 113 14.54 -16.30 -4.16
C GLN A 113 15.05 -16.50 -5.59
N ALA A 114 15.26 -15.42 -6.34
CA ALA A 114 15.80 -15.50 -7.70
C ALA A 114 17.21 -16.10 -7.73
N ARG A 115 18.07 -15.76 -6.77
CA ARG A 115 19.41 -16.34 -6.63
C ARG A 115 19.37 -17.82 -6.27
N GLU A 116 18.46 -18.21 -5.39
CA GLU A 116 18.26 -19.61 -5.02
C GLU A 116 17.81 -20.43 -6.23
N ALA A 117 16.78 -19.97 -6.94
CA ALA A 117 16.27 -20.61 -8.15
C ALA A 117 17.34 -20.71 -9.25
N ASP A 118 18.10 -19.64 -9.50
CA ASP A 118 19.22 -19.68 -10.46
C ASP A 118 20.30 -20.69 -10.02
N GLY A 119 20.58 -20.78 -8.71
CA GLY A 119 21.48 -21.77 -8.15
C GLY A 119 21.00 -23.20 -8.36
N GLU A 120 19.72 -23.49 -8.17
CA GLU A 120 19.11 -24.80 -8.42
C GLU A 120 19.18 -25.18 -9.89
N VAL A 121 18.80 -24.27 -10.79
CA VAL A 121 18.87 -24.48 -12.24
C VAL A 121 20.30 -24.78 -12.67
N ARG A 122 21.29 -24.04 -12.17
CA ARG A 122 22.71 -24.30 -12.48
C ARG A 122 23.17 -25.69 -12.02
N ARG A 123 22.74 -26.13 -10.83
CA ARG A 123 23.07 -27.48 -10.32
C ARG A 123 22.44 -28.56 -11.20
N GLU A 124 21.16 -28.42 -11.55
CA GLU A 124 20.47 -29.37 -12.44
C GLU A 124 21.17 -29.42 -13.81
N VAL A 125 21.51 -28.27 -14.39
CA VAL A 125 22.24 -28.21 -15.67
C VAL A 125 23.60 -28.92 -15.59
N GLU A 126 24.35 -28.76 -14.50
CA GLU A 126 25.63 -29.45 -14.35
C GLU A 126 25.46 -30.96 -14.18
N LEU A 127 24.45 -31.40 -13.44
CA LEU A 127 24.09 -32.83 -13.31
C LEU A 127 23.74 -33.42 -14.68
N ARG A 128 22.88 -32.77 -15.45
CA ARG A 128 22.53 -33.21 -16.82
C ARG A 128 23.73 -33.28 -17.74
N ARG A 129 24.66 -32.32 -17.64
CA ARG A 129 25.92 -32.35 -18.39
C ARG A 129 26.82 -33.51 -17.99
N GLN A 130 26.81 -33.91 -16.71
CA GLN A 130 27.54 -35.10 -16.26
C GLN A 130 26.89 -36.38 -16.80
N GLU A 131 25.58 -36.50 -16.73
CA GLU A 131 24.82 -37.64 -17.31
C GLU A 131 25.09 -37.80 -18.81
N ILE A 132 25.06 -36.70 -19.57
CA ILE A 132 25.36 -36.72 -21.01
C ILE A 132 26.79 -37.22 -21.26
N ARG A 133 27.78 -36.71 -20.50
CA ARG A 133 29.18 -37.17 -20.62
C ARG A 133 29.34 -38.66 -20.31
N GLU A 134 28.64 -39.16 -19.30
CA GLU A 134 28.63 -40.59 -18.95
C GLU A 134 28.03 -41.44 -20.09
N LEU A 135 26.89 -41.00 -20.66
CA LEU A 135 26.26 -41.66 -21.80
C LEU A 135 27.17 -41.68 -23.03
N GLU A 136 27.86 -40.58 -23.33
CA GLU A 136 28.83 -40.51 -24.42
C GLU A 136 30.01 -41.48 -24.21
N ARG A 137 30.53 -41.60 -22.98
CA ARG A 137 31.58 -42.57 -22.63
C ARG A 137 31.09 -44.01 -22.76
N MET A 138 29.86 -44.30 -22.33
CA MET A 138 29.25 -45.63 -22.50
C MET A 138 29.08 -45.96 -23.98
N ARG A 139 28.57 -45.01 -24.78
CA ARG A 139 28.44 -45.15 -26.23
C ARG A 139 29.78 -45.45 -26.90
N ALA A 140 30.83 -44.69 -26.55
CA ALA A 140 32.16 -44.89 -27.11
C ALA A 140 32.74 -46.28 -26.77
N ARG A 141 32.61 -46.72 -25.51
CA ARG A 141 33.02 -48.06 -25.07
C ARG A 141 32.27 -49.17 -25.79
N PHE A 142 30.95 -49.01 -25.97
CA PHE A 142 30.14 -49.97 -26.71
C PHE A 142 30.62 -50.10 -28.16
N PHE A 143 30.81 -49.00 -28.87
CA PHE A 143 31.30 -49.04 -30.25
C PHE A 143 32.70 -49.65 -30.36
N GLN A 144 33.60 -49.35 -29.41
CA GLN A 144 34.93 -49.95 -29.38
C GLN A 144 34.86 -51.48 -29.16
N ALA A 145 34.01 -51.93 -28.22
CA ALA A 145 33.80 -53.35 -27.97
C ALA A 145 33.17 -54.07 -29.17
N TYR A 146 32.17 -53.45 -29.79
CA TYR A 146 31.50 -53.99 -30.98
C TYR A 146 32.46 -54.10 -32.17
N ARG A 147 33.29 -53.07 -32.40
CA ARG A 147 34.34 -53.11 -33.41
C ARG A 147 35.33 -54.26 -33.15
N GLY A 148 35.80 -54.40 -31.92
CA GLY A 148 36.72 -55.50 -31.57
C GLY A 148 36.09 -56.89 -31.73
N LEU A 149 34.78 -57.03 -31.50
CA LEU A 149 34.06 -58.28 -31.80
C LEU A 149 34.04 -58.56 -33.30
N LEU A 150 33.68 -57.57 -34.12
CA LEU A 150 33.67 -57.72 -35.58
C LEU A 150 35.05 -58.03 -36.15
N GLU A 151 36.10 -57.38 -35.66
CA GLU A 151 37.50 -57.67 -36.05
C GLU A 151 37.86 -59.14 -35.74
N ARG A 152 37.49 -59.66 -34.56
CA ARG A 152 37.71 -61.07 -34.21
C ARG A 152 36.93 -62.04 -35.11
N GLU A 153 35.66 -61.75 -35.39
CA GLU A 153 34.85 -62.58 -36.29
C GLU A 153 35.40 -62.57 -37.72
N MET A 154 35.88 -61.42 -38.20
CA MET A 154 36.55 -61.30 -39.49
C MET A 154 37.86 -62.09 -39.54
N ASP A 155 38.70 -62.01 -38.51
CA ASP A 155 39.94 -62.81 -38.44
C ASP A 155 39.64 -64.31 -38.45
N ALA A 156 38.60 -64.75 -37.73
CA ALA A 156 38.17 -66.15 -37.72
C ALA A 156 37.67 -66.63 -39.10
N LEU A 157 37.02 -65.75 -39.87
CA LEU A 157 36.62 -66.04 -41.26
C LEU A 157 37.82 -66.08 -42.20
N GLY A 158 38.81 -65.20 -42.04
CA GLY A 158 40.05 -65.23 -42.81
C GLY A 158 40.78 -66.56 -42.65
N VAL A 159 40.88 -67.07 -41.41
CA VAL A 159 41.47 -68.39 -41.12
C VAL A 159 40.65 -69.54 -41.74
N ARG A 160 39.32 -69.39 -41.90
CA ARG A 160 38.46 -70.36 -42.57
C ARG A 160 38.57 -70.31 -44.09
N GLU A 161 38.77 -69.14 -44.69
CA GLU A 161 39.04 -69.01 -46.12
C GLU A 161 40.42 -69.56 -46.50
N GLU A 162 41.40 -69.50 -45.59
CA GLU A 162 42.73 -70.10 -45.79
C GLU A 162 42.72 -71.63 -45.61
N GLN A 163 41.63 -72.23 -45.13
CA GLN A 163 41.43 -73.68 -45.19
C GLN A 163 41.14 -74.08 -46.65
N ALA A 164 42.02 -74.92 -47.19
CA ALA A 164 42.03 -75.40 -48.57
C ALA A 164 40.63 -75.73 -49.14
N PRO A 165 40.39 -75.52 -50.45
CA PRO A 165 39.09 -75.80 -51.07
C PRO A 165 38.66 -77.24 -50.74
N LEU A 166 37.37 -77.41 -50.47
CA LEU A 166 36.76 -78.71 -50.22
C LEU A 166 37.28 -79.71 -51.28
N PRO A 167 37.74 -80.91 -50.88
CA PRO A 167 38.22 -81.89 -51.85
C PRO A 167 37.11 -82.16 -52.87
N ASP A 168 37.49 -82.24 -54.16
CA ASP A 168 36.57 -82.63 -55.23
C ASP A 168 35.91 -83.95 -54.84
N VAL A 169 34.63 -83.88 -54.52
CA VAL A 169 33.86 -85.07 -54.20
C VAL A 169 33.57 -85.77 -55.52
N ASP A 170 34.24 -86.89 -55.77
CA ASP A 170 33.91 -87.79 -56.87
C ASP A 170 32.51 -88.39 -56.62
N LEU A 171 31.51 -87.83 -57.30
CA LEU A 171 30.11 -88.25 -57.21
C LEU A 171 29.91 -89.69 -57.70
N ASP A 172 30.88 -90.29 -58.42
CA ASP A 172 30.82 -91.66 -58.92
C ASP A 172 31.27 -92.73 -57.89
N GLU A 173 31.88 -92.33 -56.77
CA GLU A 173 32.15 -93.23 -55.62
C GLU A 173 30.93 -93.34 -54.68
N VAL A 174 30.15 -92.28 -54.54
CA VAL A 174 28.96 -92.22 -53.67
C VAL A 174 27.81 -93.10 -54.21
N THR A 175 27.78 -93.34 -55.52
CA THR A 175 26.74 -94.15 -56.18
C THR A 175 27.08 -95.64 -56.30
N ARG A 176 28.36 -96.03 -56.23
CA ARG A 176 28.81 -97.44 -56.30
C ARG A 176 28.69 -98.22 -54.98
N GLY A 177 28.58 -97.55 -53.84
CA GLY A 177 28.44 -98.18 -52.52
C GLY A 177 27.01 -98.57 -52.10
N ARG A 178 25.99 -98.35 -52.95
CA ARG A 178 24.57 -98.43 -52.55
C ARG A 178 23.74 -99.45 -53.35
N TYR A 179 24.33 -100.56 -53.81
CA TYR A 179 23.58 -101.75 -54.23
C TYR A 179 24.30 -103.04 -53.81
N GLY A 180 23.89 -103.59 -52.66
CA GLY A 180 24.44 -104.82 -52.09
C GLY A 180 23.64 -105.33 -50.89
N LYS A 181 22.46 -105.89 -51.16
CA LYS A 181 21.66 -106.81 -50.32
C LYS A 181 21.16 -106.32 -48.94
N ARG A 182 19.88 -105.92 -48.90
CA ARG A 182 19.02 -106.13 -47.73
C ARG A 182 18.52 -107.59 -47.73
N PRO A 183 18.57 -108.33 -46.60
CA PRO A 183 17.93 -109.63 -46.50
C PRO A 183 16.41 -109.46 -46.32
N SER A 184 15.63 -110.12 -47.18
CA SER A 184 14.18 -110.28 -47.05
C SER A 184 13.90 -111.72 -46.65
N SER A 185 13.40 -111.90 -45.43
CA SER A 185 12.86 -113.14 -44.87
C SER A 185 11.58 -113.56 -45.59
N ASN A 186 11.43 -114.85 -45.91
CA ASN A 186 10.15 -115.48 -46.18
C ASN A 186 10.05 -116.81 -45.40
N PRO A 187 8.84 -117.31 -45.13
CA PRO A 187 8.46 -118.08 -43.93
C PRO A 187 8.80 -119.57 -44.00
N PRO A 188 8.62 -120.34 -42.89
CA PRO A 188 9.07 -121.73 -42.79
C PRO A 188 8.03 -122.73 -43.31
N ASP A 189 8.44 -124.01 -43.30
CA ASP A 189 7.69 -125.26 -43.55
C ASP A 189 7.37 -125.60 -45.02
N SER A 190 7.47 -126.86 -45.50
CA SER A 190 7.67 -128.17 -44.85
C SER A 190 7.93 -129.26 -45.92
N GLY A 191 8.56 -130.38 -45.52
CA GLY A 191 8.59 -131.67 -46.27
C GLY A 191 9.97 -132.03 -46.85
N SER A 192 10.84 -132.76 -46.14
CA SER A 192 10.91 -134.23 -45.99
C SER A 192 11.05 -135.01 -47.32
N ILE A 193 12.30 -135.39 -47.65
CA ILE A 193 12.85 -136.75 -47.92
C ILE A 193 14.37 -136.60 -48.08
#